data_AF-A0A842SH38-F1
#
_entry.id   AF-A0A842SH38-F1
#
_cell.length_a   1.000
_cell.length_b   1.000
_cell.length_c   1.000
_cell.angle_alpha   90.00
_cell.angle_beta   90.00
_cell.angle_gamma   90.00
#
_symmetry.space_group_name_H-M   'P 1'
#
loop_
_entity.id
_entity.type
_entity.pdbx_description
1 polymer ?
#
loop_
_entity_poly.entity_id
_entity_poly.type
_entity_poly.pdbx_seq_one_letter_code
_entity_poly.pdbx_strand_id
1 'polypeptide(L)'
;NMEKADFLLDCANQAGFRRAGIITISRRIIIEIFSTERIDVPVSENKELLVSSDYLKFLVKEANKKLLISRKKIKKLFSLIKNP
;
A
#
# COMPACT_ATOMS: atom_id res chain seq x y z
N ASN A 1 15.75 -13.53 12.20
CA ASN A 1 17.06 -13.69 11.53
C ASN A 1 16.93 -13.15 10.11
N MET A 2 18.03 -12.92 9.39
CA MET A 2 17.99 -12.31 8.05
C MET A 2 17.25 -13.19 7.03
N GLU A 3 17.39 -14.51 7.07
CA GLU A 3 16.70 -15.42 6.15
C GLU A 3 15.17 -15.22 6.14
N LYS A 4 14.56 -15.06 7.33
CA LYS A 4 13.12 -14.77 7.44
C LYS A 4 12.77 -13.36 6.95
N ALA A 5 13.70 -12.41 7.05
CA ALA A 5 13.53 -11.06 6.57
C ALA A 5 13.54 -11.04 5.03
N ASP A 6 14.49 -11.73 4.42
CA ASP A 6 14.61 -11.87 2.96
C ASP A 6 13.38 -12.58 2.38
N PHE A 7 12.95 -13.69 3.00
CA PHE A 7 11.70 -14.38 2.62
C PHE A 7 10.49 -13.43 2.63
N LEU A 8 10.33 -12.62 3.70
CA LEU A 8 9.21 -11.70 3.79
C LEU A 8 9.28 -10.59 2.74
N LEU A 9 10.48 -10.08 2.43
CA LEU A 9 10.69 -9.11 1.36
C LEU A 9 10.34 -9.70 -0.01
N ASP A 10 10.73 -10.94 -0.28
CA ASP A 10 10.40 -11.64 -1.53
C ASP A 10 8.90 -11.85 -1.67
N CYS A 11 8.22 -12.30 -0.61
CA CYS A 11 6.76 -12.39 -0.59
C CYS A 11 6.10 -11.03 -0.83
N ALA A 12 6.62 -9.96 -0.21
CA ALA A 12 6.11 -8.60 -0.39
C ALA A 12 6.27 -8.12 -1.84
N ASN A 13 7.44 -8.34 -2.44
CA ASN A 13 7.73 -8.01 -3.83
C ASN A 13 6.81 -8.77 -4.79
N GLN A 14 6.68 -10.09 -4.61
CA GLN A 14 5.76 -10.93 -5.41
C GLN A 14 4.29 -10.53 -5.23
N ALA A 15 3.90 -10.07 -4.04
CA ALA A 15 2.56 -9.54 -3.76
C ALA A 15 2.29 -8.15 -4.37
N GLY A 16 3.32 -7.48 -4.89
CA GLY A 16 3.21 -6.18 -5.55
C GLY A 16 3.55 -4.97 -4.67
N PHE A 17 4.19 -5.20 -3.52
CA PHE A 17 4.74 -4.16 -2.63
C PHE A 17 6.21 -3.89 -2.96
N ARG A 18 6.46 -3.31 -4.14
CA ARG A 18 7.82 -3.10 -4.67
C ARG A 18 8.73 -2.18 -3.84
N ARG A 19 8.17 -1.45 -2.88
CA ARG A 19 8.90 -0.53 -2.02
C ARG A 19 9.11 -1.10 -0.60
N ALA A 20 8.82 -2.38 -0.40
CA ALA A 20 9.11 -3.02 0.88
C ALA A 20 10.62 -2.99 1.18
N GLY A 21 10.98 -2.76 2.45
CA GLY A 21 12.38 -2.62 2.83
C GLY A 21 12.61 -2.77 4.34
N ILE A 22 13.85 -3.07 4.71
CA ILE A 22 14.28 -3.12 6.11
C ILE A 22 14.54 -1.69 6.58
N ILE A 23 13.86 -1.28 7.65
CA ILE A 23 14.01 0.05 8.24
C ILE A 23 14.93 0.05 9.46
N THR A 24 15.16 -1.10 10.10
CA THR A 24 16.05 -1.21 11.28
C THR A 24 16.58 -2.63 11.43
N ILE A 25 17.87 -2.74 11.71
CA ILE A 25 18.58 -3.97 12.10
C ILE A 25 19.26 -3.70 13.44
N SER A 26 18.53 -3.90 14.53
CA SER A 26 19.07 -3.73 15.90
C SER A 26 18.79 -5.00 16.72
N ARG A 27 18.09 -4.87 17.85
CA ARG A 27 17.57 -6.03 18.60
C ARG A 27 16.55 -6.84 17.81
N ARG A 28 15.88 -6.21 16.85
CA ARG A 28 14.93 -6.82 15.92
C ARG A 28 15.18 -6.29 14.51
N ILE A 29 14.86 -7.12 13.52
CA ILE A 29 14.78 -6.69 12.12
C ILE A 29 13.36 -6.20 11.89
N ILE A 30 13.20 -4.94 11.50
CA ILE A 30 11.90 -4.34 11.21
C ILE A 30 11.82 -4.10 9.71
N ILE A 31 10.77 -4.63 9.10
CA ILE A 31 10.47 -4.46 7.67
C ILE A 31 9.23 -3.57 7.55
N GLU A 32 9.33 -2.54 6.71
CA GLU A 32 8.20 -1.75 6.26
C GLU A 32 7.70 -2.30 4.92
N ILE A 33 6.38 -2.51 4.81
CA ILE A 33 5.72 -2.96 3.57
C ILE A 33 4.66 -1.93 3.23
N PHE A 34 4.83 -1.21 2.12
CA PHE A 34 3.89 -0.18 1.69
C PHE A 34 3.62 -0.21 0.20
N SER A 35 2.41 0.21 -0.16
CA SER A 35 1.93 0.20 -1.54
C SER A 35 2.20 1.52 -2.26
N THR A 36 2.05 1.54 -3.58
CA THR A 36 2.16 2.74 -4.43
C THR A 36 0.80 3.38 -4.72
N GLU A 37 -0.29 2.68 -4.45
CA GLU A 37 -1.65 3.18 -4.61
C GLU A 37 -1.93 4.29 -3.58
N ARG A 38 -1.87 5.54 -4.06
CA ARG A 38 -2.19 6.75 -3.30
C ARG A 38 -3.03 7.70 -4.15
N ILE A 39 -3.87 8.49 -3.48
CA ILE A 39 -4.49 9.72 -4.00
C ILE A 39 -4.24 10.78 -2.95
N ASP A 40 -3.71 11.91 -3.38
CA ASP A 40 -3.44 13.06 -2.52
C ASP A 40 -3.82 14.31 -3.33
N VAL A 41 -4.98 14.87 -3.02
CA VAL A 41 -5.59 15.96 -3.79
C VAL A 41 -6.37 16.85 -2.82
N PRO A 42 -6.14 18.18 -2.79
CA PRO A 42 -6.97 19.09 -2.03
C PRO A 42 -8.38 19.15 -2.64
N VAL A 43 -9.40 18.90 -1.83
CA VAL A 43 -10.82 18.92 -2.28
C VAL A 43 -11.60 20.11 -1.73
N SER A 44 -11.18 20.66 -0.59
CA SER A 44 -11.77 21.83 0.03
C SER A 44 -10.74 22.63 0.82
N GLU A 45 -11.00 23.91 0.98
CA GLU A 45 -10.22 24.83 1.82
C GLU A 45 -11.16 25.89 2.39
N ASN A 46 -10.98 26.30 3.65
CA ASN A 46 -11.79 27.34 4.29
C ASN A 46 -13.33 27.16 4.18
N LYS A 47 -13.80 25.90 4.24
CA LYS A 47 -15.21 25.50 4.07
C LYS A 47 -15.76 25.65 2.64
N GLU A 48 -14.92 25.98 1.67
CA GLU A 48 -15.27 26.05 0.26
C GLU A 48 -14.75 24.82 -0.48
N LEU A 49 -15.57 24.28 -1.39
CA LEU A 49 -15.19 23.15 -2.24
C LEU A 49 -14.37 23.66 -3.42
N LEU A 50 -13.15 23.14 -3.59
CA LEU A 50 -12.22 23.56 -4.64
C LEU A 50 -12.42 22.83 -5.97
N VAL A 51 -13.27 21.80 -5.97
CA VAL A 51 -13.45 20.89 -7.10
C VAL A 51 -14.91 20.80 -7.51
N SER A 52 -15.17 20.52 -8.79
CA SER A 52 -16.53 20.28 -9.27
C SER A 52 -17.09 18.97 -8.73
N SER A 53 -18.42 18.86 -8.69
CA SER A 53 -19.11 17.62 -8.30
C SER A 53 -18.68 16.43 -9.17
N ASP A 54 -18.48 16.63 -10.47
CA ASP A 54 -18.08 15.56 -11.39
C ASP A 54 -16.63 15.13 -11.17
N TYR A 55 -15.74 16.07 -10.87
CA TYR A 55 -14.36 15.73 -10.49
C TYR A 55 -14.33 14.96 -9.16
N LEU A 56 -15.15 15.34 -8.19
CA LEU A 56 -15.26 14.61 -6.92
C LEU A 56 -15.76 13.17 -7.14
N LYS A 57 -16.77 12.96 -7.98
CA LYS A 57 -17.23 11.60 -8.37
C LYS A 57 -16.12 10.79 -9.03
N PHE A 58 -15.31 11.42 -9.89
CA PHE A 58 -14.14 10.78 -10.49
C PHE A 58 -13.10 10.37 -9.43
N LEU A 59 -12.75 11.27 -8.50
CA LEU A 59 -11.82 10.96 -7.40
C LEU A 59 -12.31 9.80 -6.55
N VAL A 60 -13.60 9.75 -6.21
CA VAL A 60 -14.20 8.65 -5.45
C VAL A 60 -14.08 7.32 -6.21
N LYS A 61 -14.33 7.33 -7.52
CA LYS A 61 -14.17 6.14 -8.38
C LYS A 61 -12.72 5.65 -8.38
N GLU A 62 -11.75 6.54 -8.56
CA GLU A 62 -10.32 6.19 -8.56
C GLU A 62 -9.85 5.74 -7.16
N ALA A 63 -10.35 6.35 -6.09
CA ALA A 63 -10.05 5.95 -4.71
C ALA A 63 -10.52 4.51 -4.44
N ASN A 64 -11.75 4.19 -4.84
CA ASN A 64 -12.28 2.83 -4.71
C ASN A 64 -11.47 1.81 -5.51
N LYS A 65 -11.08 2.14 -6.75
CA LYS A 65 -10.22 1.29 -7.58
C LYS A 65 -8.88 1.01 -6.90
N LYS A 66 -8.20 2.04 -6.38
CA LYS A 66 -6.93 1.91 -5.67
C LYS A 66 -7.07 1.11 -4.38
N LEU A 67 -8.14 1.34 -3.60
CA LEU A 67 -8.43 0.57 -2.39
C LEU A 67 -8.60 -0.92 -2.70
N LEU A 68 -9.32 -1.27 -3.77
CA LEU A 68 -9.49 -2.66 -4.21
C LEU A 68 -8.16 -3.30 -4.61
N ILE A 69 -7.30 -2.58 -5.33
CA ILE A 69 -5.96 -3.06 -5.68
C ILE A 69 -5.13 -3.32 -4.41
N SER A 70 -5.09 -2.37 -3.47
CA SER A 70 -4.36 -2.53 -2.21
C SER A 70 -4.87 -3.73 -1.41
N ARG A 71 -6.18 -3.92 -1.31
CA ARG A 71 -6.78 -5.10 -0.65
C ARG A 71 -6.40 -6.42 -1.33
N LYS A 72 -6.34 -6.45 -2.67
CA LYS A 72 -5.88 -7.64 -3.42
C LYS A 72 -4.42 -7.96 -3.13
N LYS A 73 -3.54 -6.94 -3.09
CA LYS A 73 -2.12 -7.12 -2.74
C LYS A 73 -1.94 -7.67 -1.32
N ILE A 74 -2.69 -7.13 -0.34
CA ILE A 74 -2.68 -7.64 1.04
C ILE A 74 -3.08 -9.12 1.08
N LYS A 75 -4.18 -9.50 0.41
CA LYS A 75 -4.61 -10.91 0.35
C LYS A 75 -3.54 -11.82 -0.27
N LYS A 76 -2.91 -11.38 -1.36
CA LYS A 76 -1.83 -12.11 -2.04
C LYS A 76 -0.60 -12.27 -1.13
N LEU A 77 -0.22 -11.24 -0.39
CA LEU A 77 0.86 -11.32 0.59
C LEU A 77 0.56 -12.37 1.67
N PHE A 78 -0.65 -12.32 2.25
CA PHE A 78 -1.06 -13.32 3.24
C PHE A 78 -1.04 -14.75 2.69
N SER A 79 -1.42 -14.98 1.42
CA SER A 79 -1.36 -16.32 0.83
C SER A 79 0.07 -16.81 0.62
N LEU A 80 0.99 -15.92 0.22
CA LEU A 80 2.40 -16.26 0.01
C LEU A 80 3.10 -16.59 1.34
N ILE A 81 2.80 -15.85 2.41
CA ILE A 81 3.38 -16.12 3.74
C ILE A 81 2.87 -17.43 4.34
N LYS A 82 1.60 -17.80 4.09
CA LYS A 82 0.99 -19.02 4.64
C LYS A 82 1.40 -20.30 3.93
N ASN A 83 1.77 -20.20 2.65
CA ASN A 83 2.25 -21.31 1.82
C ASN A 83 3.71 -21.03 1.45
N PRO A 84 4.64 -21.15 2.42
CA PRO A 84 6.04 -20.78 2.25
C PRO A 84 6.75 -21.61 1.18
#